data_AF-A0A0L8HHX7-F1
#
_entry.id   AF-A0A0L8HHX7-F1
#
_cell.length_a   1.000
_cell.length_b   1.000
_cell.length_c   1.000
_cell.angle_alpha   90.00
_cell.angle_beta   90.00
_cell.angle_gamma   90.00
#
_symmetry.space_group_name_H-M   'P 1'
#
loop_
_entity.id
_entity.type
_entity.pdbx_description
1 polymer ?
#
loop_
_entity_poly.entity_id
_entity_poly.type
_entity_poly.pdbx_seq_one_letter_code
_entity_poly.pdbx_strand_id
1 'polypeptide(L)'
;MVLFRFIHGKDMFEAFYKKDLAKRLIVGKSASVDAEKSMLSKLKQECGAAFTSKLEGMFKDMELSKDIMLNFKHHMPARSQPGGIDLTVNILTMGYWPTYPHMEVHLPVEMVQYQEIFKKFYLGKHSGRKLQWQPTLGHCVLKAEFSNGKKELQVSLFQTLCFLLFNDGDEFTFEDIKQATAIEDSELRRTLQSLACGKARVLLKVPKGRDVEDGDKFVFNDDFKHKLFRIKINQIQMKETQEENTSTTEGVFQDRQYQVDAAIVRIMKTRKTLSHNLLISELYNQLKFPVKPADLKKRIESLIDRDYMERDKDNPNTYHYVA
;
A
#
# COMPACT_ATOMS: atom_id res chain seq x y z
N MET A 1 24.66 -5.28 -2.29
CA MET A 1 24.31 -6.47 -3.09
C MET A 1 25.09 -7.71 -2.67
N VAL A 2 26.37 -7.59 -2.28
CA VAL A 2 27.18 -8.74 -1.82
C VAL A 2 26.51 -9.53 -0.69
N LEU A 3 26.04 -8.86 0.37
CA LEU A 3 25.31 -9.52 1.47
C LEU A 3 23.99 -10.16 1.01
N PHE A 4 23.28 -9.53 0.08
CA PHE A 4 21.98 -10.00 -0.41
C PHE A 4 22.07 -11.36 -1.12
N ARG A 5 23.22 -11.67 -1.74
CA ARG A 5 23.45 -12.99 -2.36
C ARG A 5 23.31 -14.13 -1.35
N PHE A 6 23.81 -13.93 -0.13
CA PHE A 6 23.83 -14.93 0.94
C PHE A 6 22.50 -15.05 1.71
N ILE A 7 21.51 -14.19 1.44
CA ILE A 7 20.22 -14.24 2.10
C ILE A 7 19.35 -15.34 1.47
N HIS A 8 18.80 -16.22 2.31
CA HIS A 8 17.71 -17.14 1.98
C HIS A 8 16.35 -16.45 2.16
N GLY A 9 15.35 -16.82 1.36
CA GLY A 9 14.02 -16.19 1.45
C GLY A 9 13.99 -14.75 0.91
N LYS A 10 14.55 -14.56 -0.29
CA LYS A 10 14.58 -13.24 -0.97
C LYS A 10 13.19 -12.68 -1.31
N ASP A 11 12.17 -13.54 -1.32
CA ASP A 11 10.75 -13.19 -1.42
C ASP A 11 10.25 -12.33 -0.24
N MET A 12 10.77 -12.58 0.97
CA MET A 12 10.50 -11.73 2.13
C MET A 12 11.05 -10.33 1.91
N PHE A 13 12.31 -10.24 1.44
CA PHE A 13 12.92 -8.96 1.07
C PHE A 13 12.11 -8.26 -0.02
N GLU A 14 11.69 -8.99 -1.07
CA GLU A 14 10.87 -8.43 -2.15
C GLU A 14 9.59 -7.80 -1.63
N ALA A 15 8.87 -8.49 -0.74
CA ALA A 15 7.59 -8.02 -0.20
C ALA A 15 7.74 -6.69 0.56
N PHE A 16 8.69 -6.61 1.49
CA PHE A 16 8.97 -5.39 2.23
C PHE A 16 9.55 -4.29 1.33
N TYR A 17 10.49 -4.62 0.44
CA TYR A 17 11.06 -3.67 -0.50
C TYR A 17 10.01 -3.06 -1.41
N LYS A 18 9.08 -3.86 -1.94
CA LYS A 18 7.95 -3.43 -2.78
C LYS A 18 7.05 -2.46 -2.03
N LYS A 19 6.71 -2.79 -0.78
CA LYS A 19 5.88 -1.94 0.09
C LYS A 19 6.53 -0.58 0.35
N ASP A 20 7.81 -0.58 0.70
CA ASP A 20 8.55 0.65 0.97
C ASP A 20 8.77 1.47 -0.30
N LEU A 21 9.04 0.82 -1.42
CA LEU A 21 9.14 1.48 -2.72
C LEU A 21 7.82 2.19 -3.07
N ALA A 22 6.68 1.53 -2.86
CA ALA A 22 5.37 2.12 -3.12
C ALA A 22 5.16 3.41 -2.31
N LYS A 23 5.49 3.39 -1.01
CA LYS A 23 5.44 4.58 -0.15
C LYS A 23 6.36 5.70 -0.68
N ARG A 24 7.58 5.38 -1.14
CA ARG A 24 8.51 6.38 -1.68
C ARG A 24 8.04 7.00 -2.99
N LEU A 25 7.51 6.18 -3.91
CA LEU A 25 7.02 6.63 -5.22
C LEU A 25 5.79 7.53 -5.09
N ILE A 26 4.79 7.14 -4.31
CA ILE A 26 3.52 7.87 -4.20
C ILE A 26 3.70 9.17 -3.40
N VAL A 27 4.50 9.13 -2.33
CA VAL A 27 4.68 10.28 -1.42
C VAL A 27 5.81 11.21 -1.90
N GLY A 28 6.46 10.88 -3.03
CA GLY A 28 7.48 11.72 -3.67
C GLY A 28 8.74 11.91 -2.82
N LYS A 29 9.20 10.86 -2.13
CA LYS A 29 10.37 10.92 -1.22
C LYS A 29 11.62 10.21 -1.74
N SER A 30 11.64 9.74 -2.98
CA SER A 30 12.86 9.14 -3.55
C SER A 30 13.96 10.18 -3.67
N ALA A 31 15.16 9.86 -3.17
CA ALA A 31 16.32 10.75 -3.22
C ALA A 31 16.81 10.99 -4.66
N SER A 32 16.71 9.97 -5.51
CA SER A 32 17.02 10.05 -6.93
C SER A 32 16.27 8.94 -7.68
N VAL A 33 15.65 9.30 -8.81
CA VAL A 33 15.00 8.34 -9.71
C VAL A 33 16.04 7.37 -10.29
N ASP A 34 17.22 7.88 -10.65
CA ASP A 34 18.31 7.09 -11.21
C ASP A 34 18.88 6.10 -10.18
N ALA A 35 18.94 6.51 -8.91
CA ALA A 35 19.35 5.61 -7.83
C ALA A 35 18.36 4.45 -7.64
N GLU A 36 17.05 4.71 -7.70
CA GLU A 36 16.05 3.65 -7.59
C GLU A 36 16.07 2.73 -8.83
N LYS A 37 16.20 3.28 -10.05
CA LYS A 37 16.38 2.48 -11.29
C LYS A 37 17.65 1.63 -11.24
N SER A 38 18.76 2.18 -10.72
CA SER A 38 20.01 1.45 -10.52
C SER A 38 19.85 0.28 -9.54
N MET A 39 19.11 0.49 -8.44
CA MET A 39 18.81 -0.57 -7.47
C MET A 39 17.99 -1.70 -8.10
N LEU A 40 16.98 -1.38 -8.91
CA LEU A 40 16.22 -2.39 -9.65
C LEU A 40 17.08 -3.18 -10.64
N SER A 41 17.96 -2.50 -11.38
CA SER A 41 18.90 -3.17 -12.29
C SER A 41 19.78 -4.18 -11.56
N LYS A 42 20.30 -3.79 -10.39
CA LYS A 42 21.09 -4.70 -9.53
C LYS A 42 20.26 -5.89 -9.02
N LEU A 43 19.02 -5.66 -8.57
CA LEU A 43 18.14 -6.76 -8.14
C LEU A 43 17.81 -7.71 -9.29
N LYS A 44 17.61 -7.19 -10.50
CA LYS A 44 17.34 -7.98 -11.71
C LYS A 44 18.54 -8.84 -12.08
N GLN A 45 19.76 -8.30 -12.00
CA GLN A 45 20.98 -9.03 -12.24
C GLN A 45 21.17 -10.20 -11.26
N GLU A 46 20.82 -10.00 -9.99
CA GLU A 46 21.00 -11.00 -8.94
C GLU A 46 19.88 -12.06 -8.87
N CYS A 47 18.62 -11.66 -9.11
CA CYS A 47 17.44 -12.51 -8.89
C CYS A 47 16.70 -12.91 -10.17
N GLY A 48 17.02 -12.28 -11.30
CA GLY A 48 16.35 -12.47 -12.58
C GLY A 48 15.14 -11.56 -12.78
N ALA A 49 14.64 -11.52 -14.01
CA ALA A 49 13.57 -10.60 -14.43
C ALA A 49 12.21 -10.85 -13.77
N ALA A 50 11.89 -12.11 -13.43
CA ALA A 50 10.62 -12.43 -12.78
C ALA A 50 10.50 -11.78 -11.39
N PHE A 51 11.62 -11.67 -10.67
CA PHE A 51 11.69 -11.08 -9.33
C PHE A 51 11.43 -9.56 -9.35
N THR A 52 11.92 -8.86 -10.38
CA THR A 52 11.76 -7.40 -10.49
C THR A 52 10.54 -6.98 -11.29
N SER A 53 9.83 -7.90 -11.93
CA SER A 53 8.72 -7.60 -12.85
C SER A 53 7.66 -6.67 -12.24
N LYS A 54 7.22 -6.93 -11.00
CA LYS A 54 6.23 -6.09 -10.32
C LYS A 54 6.79 -4.68 -10.03
N LEU A 55 8.04 -4.60 -9.58
CA LEU A 55 8.71 -3.34 -9.26
C LEU A 55 8.91 -2.47 -10.52
N GLU A 56 9.31 -3.09 -11.63
CA GLU A 56 9.42 -2.44 -12.95
C GLU A 56 8.04 -1.92 -13.40
N GLY A 57 6.99 -2.72 -13.20
CA GLY A 57 5.60 -2.32 -13.43
C GLY A 57 5.19 -1.07 -12.64
N MET A 58 5.57 -0.98 -11.36
CA MET A 58 5.29 0.20 -10.53
C MET A 58 5.92 1.48 -11.11
N PHE A 59 7.15 1.42 -11.62
CA PHE A 59 7.77 2.58 -12.29
C PHE A 59 7.04 2.95 -13.57
N LYS A 60 6.66 1.96 -14.37
CA LYS A 60 5.91 2.19 -15.60
C LYS A 60 4.56 2.86 -15.33
N ASP A 61 3.87 2.46 -14.27
CA ASP A 61 2.62 3.10 -13.84
C ASP A 61 2.83 4.57 -13.46
N MET A 62 3.95 4.91 -12.80
CA MET A 62 4.28 6.31 -12.47
C MET A 62 4.53 7.17 -13.73
N GLU A 63 5.22 6.62 -14.73
CA GLU A 63 5.46 7.32 -16.00
C GLU A 63 4.15 7.50 -16.78
N LEU A 64 3.37 6.44 -16.95
CA LEU A 64 2.04 6.47 -17.58
C LEU A 64 1.08 7.45 -16.90
N SER A 65 1.10 7.50 -15.56
CA SER A 65 0.24 8.41 -14.79
C SER A 65 0.53 9.88 -15.12
N LYS A 66 1.79 10.25 -15.33
CA LYS A 66 2.17 11.62 -15.73
C LYS A 66 1.60 11.96 -17.09
N ASP A 67 1.71 11.06 -18.06
CA ASP A 67 1.19 11.26 -19.42
C ASP A 67 -0.35 11.38 -19.41
N ILE A 68 -1.02 10.53 -18.62
CA ILE A 68 -2.47 10.59 -18.43
C ILE A 68 -2.87 11.94 -17.81
N MET A 69 -2.12 12.41 -16.81
CA MET A 69 -2.39 13.68 -16.15
C MET A 69 -2.16 14.89 -17.06
N LEU A 70 -1.14 14.88 -17.91
CA LEU A 70 -0.95 15.92 -18.94
C LEU A 70 -2.17 15.98 -19.87
N ASN A 71 -2.60 14.82 -20.38
CA ASN A 71 -3.78 14.74 -21.23
C ASN A 71 -5.06 15.18 -20.52
N PHE A 72 -5.20 14.88 -19.23
CA PHE A 72 -6.34 15.32 -18.42
C PHE A 72 -6.35 16.84 -18.26
N LYS A 73 -5.21 17.45 -17.93
CA LYS A 73 -5.07 18.91 -17.80
C LYS A 73 -5.32 19.65 -19.11
N HIS A 74 -4.95 19.07 -20.26
CA HIS A 74 -5.30 19.63 -21.56
C HIS A 74 -6.79 19.49 -21.92
N HIS A 75 -7.43 18.40 -21.49
CA HIS A 75 -8.85 18.19 -21.70
C HIS A 75 -9.73 19.09 -20.84
N MET A 76 -9.22 19.55 -19.69
CA MET A 76 -9.95 20.37 -18.72
C MET A 76 -9.49 21.85 -18.78
N PRO A 77 -10.19 22.73 -19.51
CA PRO A 77 -9.85 24.15 -19.53
C PRO A 77 -9.99 24.76 -18.13
N ALA A 78 -9.10 25.69 -17.76
CA ALA A 78 -8.99 26.27 -16.41
C ALA A 78 -10.30 26.85 -15.85
N ARG A 79 -11.23 27.29 -16.72
CA ARG A 79 -12.56 27.80 -16.31
C ARG A 79 -13.55 26.72 -15.84
N SER A 80 -13.20 25.45 -16.01
CA SER A 80 -14.08 24.30 -15.71
C SER A 80 -13.71 23.59 -14.41
N GLN A 81 -12.74 24.12 -13.66
CA GLN A 81 -12.23 23.55 -12.41
C GLN A 81 -13.15 23.88 -11.23
N PRO A 82 -13.87 22.90 -10.64
CA PRO A 82 -14.61 23.13 -9.40
C PRO A 82 -13.67 23.63 -8.29
N GLY A 83 -14.08 24.62 -7.50
CA GLY A 83 -13.40 24.99 -6.24
C GLY A 83 -11.91 25.38 -6.30
N GLY A 84 -11.31 25.60 -7.48
CA GLY A 84 -9.90 25.99 -7.63
C GLY A 84 -8.87 24.95 -7.14
N ILE A 85 -9.23 23.67 -7.07
CA ILE A 85 -8.32 22.59 -6.62
C ILE A 85 -7.45 22.12 -7.79
N ASP A 86 -6.12 22.15 -7.62
CA ASP A 86 -5.19 21.49 -8.56
C ASP A 86 -5.07 19.99 -8.24
N LEU A 87 -5.77 19.16 -9.01
CA LEU A 87 -5.75 17.71 -8.85
C LEU A 87 -4.59 17.06 -9.63
N THR A 88 -3.88 16.15 -8.97
CA THR A 88 -2.97 15.19 -9.61
C THR A 88 -3.32 13.78 -9.19
N VAL A 89 -3.46 12.86 -10.15
CA VAL A 89 -3.86 11.47 -9.93
C VAL A 89 -2.77 10.52 -10.40
N ASN A 90 -2.45 9.51 -9.59
CA ASN A 90 -1.64 8.38 -9.99
C ASN A 90 -2.53 7.15 -10.21
N ILE A 91 -2.45 6.54 -11.39
CA ILE A 91 -3.15 5.31 -11.73
C ILE A 91 -2.22 4.12 -11.52
N LEU A 92 -2.62 3.19 -10.66
CA LEU A 92 -1.79 2.07 -10.23
C LEU A 92 -2.41 0.75 -10.70
N THR A 93 -1.61 -0.13 -11.30
CA THR A 93 -2.06 -1.46 -11.72
C THR A 93 -2.10 -2.41 -10.52
N MET A 94 -3.28 -2.84 -10.10
CA MET A 94 -3.50 -3.61 -8.86
C MET A 94 -2.56 -4.82 -8.68
N GLY A 95 -2.19 -5.52 -9.76
CA GLY A 95 -1.30 -6.69 -9.68
C GLY A 95 0.19 -6.39 -9.42
N TYR A 96 0.64 -5.15 -9.61
CA TYR A 96 2.03 -4.75 -9.39
C TYR A 96 2.26 -4.15 -8.01
N TRP A 97 1.27 -3.46 -7.47
CA TRP A 97 1.38 -2.74 -6.21
C TRP A 97 1.04 -3.63 -5.01
N PRO A 98 1.44 -3.23 -3.79
CA PRO A 98 0.91 -3.86 -2.57
C PRO A 98 -0.62 -3.80 -2.54
N THR A 99 -1.23 -4.77 -1.87
CA THR A 99 -2.67 -4.71 -1.59
C THR A 99 -2.91 -3.66 -0.52
N TYR A 100 -3.85 -2.75 -0.77
CA TYR A 100 -4.27 -1.73 0.18
C TYR A 100 -5.70 -2.04 0.65
N PRO A 101 -5.98 -2.02 1.97
CA PRO A 101 -7.32 -2.18 2.46
C PRO A 101 -8.18 -1.01 1.97
N HIS A 102 -9.39 -1.32 1.51
CA HIS A 102 -10.35 -0.30 1.15
C HIS A 102 -10.84 0.38 2.42
N MET A 103 -10.91 1.71 2.40
CA MET A 103 -11.44 2.52 3.48
C MET A 103 -12.41 3.51 2.89
N GLU A 104 -13.61 3.56 3.44
CA GLU A 104 -14.60 4.56 3.10
C GLU A 104 -14.38 5.80 3.96
N VAL A 105 -14.47 6.97 3.33
CA VAL A 105 -14.38 8.27 4.00
C VAL A 105 -15.33 9.24 3.33
N HIS A 106 -15.82 10.21 4.11
CA HIS A 106 -16.63 11.29 3.57
C HIS A 106 -15.73 12.37 2.97
N LEU A 107 -15.79 12.50 1.64
CA LEU A 107 -15.06 13.54 0.91
C LEU A 107 -15.95 14.79 0.73
N PRO A 108 -15.38 16.00 0.77
CA PRO A 108 -16.06 17.21 0.34
C PRO A 108 -16.62 17.08 -1.08
N VAL A 109 -17.74 17.76 -1.34
CA VAL A 109 -18.47 17.66 -2.62
C VAL A 109 -17.58 18.01 -3.82
N GLU A 110 -16.70 19.00 -3.68
CA GLU A 110 -15.77 19.42 -4.72
C GLU A 110 -14.78 18.29 -5.05
N MET A 111 -14.28 17.58 -4.05
CA MET A 111 -13.36 16.45 -4.26
C MET A 111 -14.05 15.28 -4.96
N VAL A 112 -15.30 14.97 -4.58
CA VAL A 112 -16.12 13.94 -5.25
C VAL A 112 -16.37 14.29 -6.71
N GLN A 113 -16.72 15.55 -7.00
CA GLN A 113 -16.90 16.02 -8.38
C GLN A 113 -15.63 15.83 -9.21
N TYR A 114 -14.46 16.18 -8.67
CA TYR A 114 -13.18 15.94 -9.33
C TYR A 114 -12.91 14.46 -9.60
N GLN A 115 -13.19 13.59 -8.62
CA GLN A 115 -13.03 12.15 -8.79
C GLN A 115 -13.90 11.62 -9.94
N GLU A 116 -15.15 12.08 -10.04
CA GLU A 116 -16.07 11.66 -11.10
C GLU A 116 -15.70 12.25 -12.48
N ILE A 117 -15.26 13.51 -12.55
CA ILE A 117 -14.75 14.12 -13.79
C ILE A 117 -13.55 13.32 -14.30
N PHE A 118 -12.58 13.04 -13.43
CA PHE A 118 -11.39 12.27 -13.79
C PHE A 118 -11.76 10.83 -14.20
N LYS A 119 -12.66 10.17 -13.46
CA LYS A 119 -13.12 8.81 -13.75
C LYS A 119 -13.79 8.72 -15.12
N LYS A 120 -14.67 9.67 -15.47
CA LYS A 120 -15.29 9.74 -16.81
C LYS A 120 -14.25 9.91 -17.91
N PHE A 121 -13.29 10.82 -17.71
CA PHE A 121 -12.17 11.01 -18.64
C PHE A 121 -11.36 9.72 -18.84
N TYR A 122 -10.99 9.06 -17.75
CA TYR A 122 -10.14 7.86 -17.80
C TYR A 122 -10.86 6.69 -18.47
N LEU A 123 -12.10 6.40 -18.06
CA LEU A 123 -12.87 5.27 -18.59
C LEU A 123 -13.30 5.50 -20.04
N GLY A 124 -13.47 6.75 -20.47
CA GLY A 124 -13.71 7.08 -21.88
C GLY A 124 -12.55 6.72 -22.82
N LYS A 125 -11.31 6.70 -22.31
CA LYS A 125 -10.10 6.30 -23.06
C LYS A 125 -9.64 4.87 -22.80
N HIS A 126 -10.06 4.29 -21.68
CA HIS A 126 -9.63 2.97 -21.22
C HIS A 126 -10.83 2.08 -20.92
N SER A 127 -11.50 1.62 -21.98
CA SER A 127 -12.64 0.70 -21.91
C SER A 127 -12.26 -0.65 -21.28
N GLY A 128 -13.21 -1.24 -20.55
CA GLY A 128 -13.03 -2.52 -19.85
C GLY A 128 -12.25 -2.44 -18.53
N ARG A 129 -11.93 -1.23 -18.04
CA ARG A 129 -11.28 -1.04 -16.73
C ARG A 129 -12.27 -0.62 -15.66
N LYS A 130 -11.93 -0.93 -14.40
CA LYS A 130 -12.60 -0.43 -13.20
C LYS A 130 -11.59 0.34 -12.35
N LEU A 131 -11.99 1.51 -11.86
CA LEU A 131 -11.19 2.31 -10.94
C LEU A 131 -11.67 2.10 -9.50
N GLN A 132 -10.72 2.13 -8.57
CA GLN A 132 -10.96 2.11 -7.13
C GLN A 132 -10.01 3.14 -6.50
N TRP A 133 -10.57 4.15 -5.85
CA TRP A 133 -9.79 5.17 -5.15
C TRP A 133 -9.24 4.62 -3.83
N GLN A 134 -8.04 5.05 -3.44
CA GLN A 134 -7.35 4.60 -2.23
C GLN A 134 -7.05 5.81 -1.33
N PRO A 135 -7.98 6.19 -0.42
CA PRO A 135 -7.82 7.37 0.44
C PRO A 135 -6.57 7.33 1.31
N THR A 136 -6.15 6.14 1.73
CA THR A 136 -4.94 5.86 2.53
C THR A 136 -3.65 6.36 1.90
N LEU A 137 -3.63 6.55 0.58
CA LEU A 137 -2.47 6.99 -0.19
C LEU A 137 -2.57 8.47 -0.61
N GLY A 138 -3.72 9.10 -0.35
CA GLY A 138 -3.99 10.48 -0.68
C GLY A 138 -3.21 11.45 0.20
N HIS A 139 -2.78 12.56 -0.41
CA HIS A 139 -2.17 13.69 0.28
C HIS A 139 -2.53 15.00 -0.41
N CYS A 140 -2.54 16.09 0.36
CA CYS A 140 -2.96 17.40 -0.10
C CYS A 140 -1.99 18.48 0.40
N VAL A 141 -2.10 19.67 -0.21
CA VAL A 141 -1.49 20.90 0.29
C VAL A 141 -2.61 21.86 0.64
N LEU A 142 -2.71 22.22 1.91
CA LEU A 142 -3.70 23.16 2.42
C LEU A 142 -3.07 24.53 2.63
N LYS A 143 -3.79 25.59 2.26
CA LYS A 143 -3.46 26.95 2.68
C LYS A 143 -4.21 27.19 3.97
N ALA A 144 -3.48 27.46 5.05
CA ALA A 144 -4.05 27.72 6.36
C ALA A 144 -3.80 29.19 6.72
N GLU A 145 -4.84 29.84 7.22
CA GLU A 145 -4.80 31.21 7.73
C GLU A 145 -4.78 31.15 9.25
N PHE A 146 -3.75 31.74 9.86
CA PHE A 146 -3.58 31.89 11.30
C PHE A 146 -3.41 33.37 11.62
N SER A 147 -3.69 33.81 12.84
CA SER A 147 -3.41 35.19 13.29
C SER A 147 -1.95 35.59 13.09
N ASN A 148 -1.01 34.66 13.26
CA ASN A 148 0.43 34.89 13.05
C ASN A 148 0.88 34.80 11.59
N GLY A 149 -0.04 34.68 10.64
CA GLY A 149 0.19 34.70 9.20
C GLY A 149 -0.10 33.39 8.49
N LYS A 150 -0.15 33.47 7.16
CA LYS A 150 -0.52 32.34 6.29
C LYS A 150 0.58 31.28 6.23
N LYS A 151 0.17 30.01 6.12
CA LYS A 151 1.07 28.85 5.99
C LYS A 151 0.52 27.87 4.95
N GLU A 152 1.41 27.02 4.43
CA GLU A 152 1.03 25.87 3.61
C GLU A 152 1.31 24.57 4.36
N LEU A 153 0.29 23.73 4.53
CA LEU A 153 0.39 22.46 5.23
C LEU A 153 0.37 21.31 4.21
N GLN A 154 1.46 20.55 4.11
CA GLN A 154 1.49 19.29 3.38
C GLN A 154 1.06 18.16 4.32
N VAL A 155 -0.11 17.58 4.03
CA VAL A 155 -0.86 16.70 4.93
C VAL A 155 -1.39 15.47 4.18
N SER A 156 -1.74 14.40 4.89
CA SER A 156 -2.49 13.28 4.31
C SER A 156 -3.93 13.69 3.98
N LEU A 157 -4.63 12.86 3.21
CA LEU A 157 -6.05 13.06 2.97
C LEU A 157 -6.86 13.00 4.28
N PHE A 158 -6.58 12.05 5.17
CA PHE A 158 -7.26 11.97 6.46
C PHE A 158 -7.07 13.23 7.32
N GLN A 159 -5.84 13.73 7.40
CA GLN A 159 -5.54 15.00 8.07
C GLN A 159 -6.30 16.17 7.41
N THR A 160 -6.43 16.15 6.08
CA THR A 160 -7.17 17.16 5.32
C THR A 160 -8.64 17.18 5.72
N LEU A 161 -9.28 16.01 5.77
CA LEU A 161 -10.68 15.90 6.17
C LEU A 161 -10.90 16.42 7.59
N CYS A 162 -10.04 16.07 8.54
CA CYS A 162 -10.09 16.61 9.90
C CYS A 162 -9.98 18.15 9.90
N PHE A 163 -9.04 18.72 9.14
CA PHE A 163 -8.84 20.18 9.12
C PHE A 163 -10.00 20.94 8.49
N LEU A 164 -10.63 20.39 7.45
CA LEU A 164 -11.71 21.08 6.75
C LEU A 164 -12.93 21.33 7.64
N LEU A 165 -13.17 20.47 8.65
CA LEU A 165 -14.24 20.68 9.64
C LEU A 165 -14.07 22.00 10.40
N PHE A 166 -12.83 22.45 10.61
CA PHE A 166 -12.55 23.66 11.36
C PHE A 166 -12.83 24.96 10.58
N ASN A 167 -13.33 24.87 9.34
CA ASN A 167 -13.89 26.04 8.65
C ASN A 167 -15.33 26.35 9.12
N ASP A 168 -16.03 25.37 9.70
CA ASP A 168 -17.43 25.47 10.13
C ASP A 168 -17.58 25.51 11.66
N GLY A 169 -16.48 25.41 12.41
CA GLY A 169 -16.45 25.48 13.87
C GLY A 169 -15.04 25.43 14.45
N ASP A 170 -14.86 25.90 15.69
CA ASP A 170 -13.53 26.02 16.31
C ASP A 170 -13.16 24.83 17.22
N GLU A 171 -14.14 24.04 17.65
CA GLU A 171 -13.99 22.91 18.56
C GLU A 171 -14.85 21.72 18.13
N PHE A 172 -14.24 20.53 18.12
CA PHE A 172 -14.93 19.27 17.86
C PHE A 172 -14.46 18.17 18.82
N THR A 173 -15.36 17.28 19.23
CA THR A 173 -14.98 16.06 19.96
C THR A 173 -14.42 15.01 19.00
N PHE A 174 -13.74 13.99 19.54
CA PHE A 174 -13.31 12.83 18.74
C PHE A 174 -14.48 12.20 17.96
N GLU A 175 -15.64 12.04 18.60
CA GLU A 175 -16.81 11.41 17.99
C GLU A 175 -17.41 12.28 16.87
N ASP A 176 -17.45 13.61 17.03
CA ASP A 176 -17.92 14.52 15.98
C ASP A 176 -17.06 14.38 14.71
N ILE A 177 -15.72 14.35 14.88
CA ILE A 177 -14.78 14.21 13.75
C ILE A 177 -14.94 12.84 13.10
N LYS A 178 -15.10 11.77 13.91
CA LYS A 178 -15.30 10.40 13.43
C LYS A 178 -16.56 10.29 12.58
N GLN A 179 -17.68 10.81 13.07
CA GLN A 179 -18.95 10.79 12.35
C GLN A 179 -18.89 11.62 11.06
N ALA A 180 -18.28 12.81 11.11
CA ALA A 180 -18.19 13.69 9.96
C ALA A 180 -17.30 13.13 8.84
N THR A 181 -16.18 12.49 9.20
CA THR A 181 -15.17 12.03 8.23
C THR A 181 -15.28 10.55 7.85
N ALA A 182 -15.97 9.74 8.67
CA ALA A 182 -16.06 8.28 8.57
C ALA A 182 -14.70 7.54 8.62
N ILE A 183 -13.65 8.17 9.15
CA ILE A 183 -12.35 7.52 9.31
C ILE A 183 -12.42 6.47 10.42
N GLU A 184 -11.86 5.28 10.17
CA GLU A 184 -11.78 4.21 11.16
C GLU A 184 -11.03 4.65 12.43
N ASP A 185 -11.46 4.11 13.56
CA ASP A 185 -11.05 4.54 14.91
C ASP A 185 -9.52 4.54 15.10
N SER A 186 -8.86 3.43 14.75
CA SER A 186 -7.40 3.28 14.85
C SER A 186 -6.64 4.30 14.01
N GLU A 187 -7.13 4.58 12.79
CA GLU A 187 -6.50 5.55 11.89
C GLU A 187 -6.80 6.98 12.30
N LEU A 188 -8.00 7.25 12.82
CA LEU A 188 -8.39 8.58 13.29
C LEU A 188 -7.59 8.99 14.53
N ARG A 189 -7.42 8.12 15.52
CA ARG A 189 -6.56 8.40 16.69
C ARG A 189 -5.14 8.75 16.27
N ARG A 190 -4.58 7.96 15.36
CA ARG A 190 -3.24 8.19 14.81
C ARG A 190 -3.18 9.54 14.10
N THR A 191 -4.18 9.84 13.26
CA THR A 191 -4.35 11.09 12.53
C THR A 191 -4.36 12.28 13.49
N LEU A 192 -5.27 12.30 14.47
CA LEU A 192 -5.41 13.38 15.44
C LEU A 192 -4.18 13.52 16.34
N GLN A 193 -3.53 12.41 16.72
CA GLN A 193 -2.28 12.43 17.47
C GLN A 193 -1.19 13.21 16.71
N SER A 194 -1.10 13.09 15.38
CA SER A 194 -0.12 13.86 14.61
C SER A 194 -0.43 15.35 14.54
N LEU A 195 -1.71 15.72 14.56
CA LEU A 195 -2.18 17.10 14.43
C LEU A 195 -2.11 17.86 15.76
N ALA A 196 -2.34 17.18 16.89
CA ALA A 196 -2.49 17.80 18.20
C ALA A 196 -1.36 17.47 19.19
N CYS A 197 -0.83 16.24 19.17
CA CYS A 197 0.17 15.78 20.14
C CYS A 197 1.61 15.82 19.59
N GLY A 198 1.75 16.05 18.29
CA GLY A 198 3.02 16.06 17.58
C GLY A 198 3.89 17.31 17.82
N LYS A 199 4.90 17.48 16.96
CA LYS A 199 5.78 18.66 16.95
C LYS A 199 5.06 19.89 16.39
N ALA A 200 4.32 19.72 15.31
CA ALA A 200 3.50 20.75 14.70
C ALA A 200 2.07 20.61 15.24
N ARG A 201 1.76 21.36 16.29
CA ARG A 201 0.46 21.33 16.99
C ARG A 201 -0.49 22.35 16.39
N VAL A 202 -1.01 22.02 15.21
CA VAL A 202 -2.00 22.86 14.52
C VAL A 202 -3.36 22.75 15.20
N LEU A 203 -3.63 21.64 15.88
CA LEU A 203 -4.75 21.50 16.80
C LEU A 203 -4.25 21.45 18.25
N LEU A 204 -5.11 21.80 19.19
CA LEU A 204 -4.91 21.65 20.63
C LEU A 204 -5.84 20.56 21.15
N LYS A 205 -5.30 19.55 21.83
CA LYS A 205 -6.08 18.50 22.49
C LYS A 205 -6.49 18.93 23.90
N VAL A 206 -7.73 18.70 24.27
CA VAL A 206 -8.30 18.92 25.60
C VAL A 206 -9.00 17.65 26.07
N PRO A 207 -8.56 17.00 27.17
CA PRO A 207 -7.37 17.31 27.97
C PRO A 207 -6.05 17.09 27.22
N LYS A 208 -4.99 17.80 27.63
CA LYS A 208 -3.65 17.62 27.06
C LYS A 208 -3.10 16.24 27.41
N GLY A 209 -2.55 15.53 26.44
CA GLY A 209 -2.00 14.19 26.61
C GLY A 209 -1.27 13.73 25.36
N ARG A 210 -0.61 12.57 25.45
CA ARG A 210 0.06 11.97 24.29
C ARG A 210 -0.91 11.17 23.43
N ASP A 211 -1.85 10.50 24.07
CA ASP A 211 -2.79 9.59 23.43
C ASP A 211 -4.15 10.28 23.22
N VAL A 212 -4.94 9.71 22.30
CA VAL A 212 -6.25 10.24 21.90
C VAL A 212 -7.32 9.28 22.41
N GLU A 213 -8.21 9.79 23.24
CA GLU A 213 -9.31 9.10 23.89
C GLU A 213 -10.67 9.62 23.39
N ASP A 214 -11.75 8.86 23.62
CA ASP A 214 -13.08 9.13 23.04
C ASP A 214 -13.69 10.46 23.51
N GLY A 215 -13.38 10.85 24.76
CA GLY A 215 -13.85 12.12 25.34
C GLY A 215 -12.98 13.33 25.00
N ASP A 216 -11.91 13.16 24.22
CA ASP A 216 -11.03 14.26 23.87
C ASP A 216 -11.70 15.24 22.91
N LYS A 217 -11.38 16.51 23.11
CA LYS A 217 -11.76 17.62 22.25
C LYS A 217 -10.55 18.19 21.54
N PHE A 218 -10.77 18.69 20.34
CA PHE A 218 -9.76 19.27 19.48
C PHE A 218 -10.18 20.69 19.10
N VAL A 219 -9.29 21.64 19.37
CA VAL A 219 -9.51 23.06 19.10
C VAL A 219 -8.49 23.55 18.08
N PHE A 220 -8.91 24.39 17.14
CA PHE A 220 -7.99 25.02 16.18
C PHE A 220 -6.99 25.93 16.90
N ASN A 221 -5.69 25.77 16.63
CA ASN A 221 -4.65 26.59 17.24
C ASN A 221 -4.38 27.85 16.39
N ASP A 222 -5.18 28.89 16.55
CA ASP A 222 -4.97 30.14 15.79
C ASP A 222 -3.62 30.82 16.12
N ASP A 223 -3.11 30.63 17.33
CA ASP A 223 -1.79 31.11 17.78
C ASP A 223 -0.60 30.27 17.25
N PHE A 224 -0.83 29.38 16.28
CA PHE A 224 0.19 28.49 15.77
C PHE A 224 1.39 29.25 15.18
N LYS A 225 2.60 28.91 15.66
CA LYS A 225 3.86 29.52 15.22
C LYS A 225 4.80 28.46 14.65
N HIS A 226 5.33 28.75 13.47
CA HIS A 226 6.34 27.91 12.83
C HIS A 226 7.29 28.74 11.96
N LYS A 227 8.58 28.38 11.97
CA LYS A 227 9.63 29.11 11.23
C LYS A 227 9.45 29.01 9.72
N LEU A 228 9.02 27.86 9.23
CA LEU A 228 8.79 27.61 7.81
C LEU A 228 7.40 28.09 7.38
N PHE A 229 7.28 28.53 6.12
CA PHE A 229 6.00 28.79 5.47
C PHE A 229 5.30 27.50 5.06
N ARG A 230 6.04 26.61 4.37
CA ARG A 230 5.56 25.28 3.97
C ARG A 230 5.98 24.24 5.01
N ILE A 231 4.99 23.59 5.60
CA ILE A 231 5.14 22.71 6.76
C ILE A 231 4.65 21.34 6.37
N LYS A 232 5.50 20.34 6.55
CA LYS A 232 5.14 18.94 6.34
C LYS A 232 4.74 18.35 7.68
N ILE A 233 3.44 18.14 7.89
CA ILE A 233 2.94 17.54 9.12
C ILE A 233 3.15 16.04 9.01
N ASN A 234 3.69 15.43 10.08
CA ASN A 234 4.10 14.03 10.17
C ASN A 234 3.17 13.13 9.34
N GLN A 235 3.69 12.65 8.21
CA GLN A 235 2.99 11.70 7.34
C GLN A 235 3.01 10.35 8.03
N ILE A 236 2.07 10.17 8.94
CA ILE A 236 1.74 8.93 9.62
C ILE A 236 1.80 7.72 8.67
N GLN A 237 1.31 7.89 7.43
CA GLN A 237 1.33 6.93 6.32
C GLN A 237 2.70 6.30 6.04
N MET A 238 3.79 6.93 6.47
CA MET A 238 5.15 6.48 6.17
C MET A 238 5.74 5.54 7.21
N LYS A 239 5.17 5.45 8.41
CA LYS A 239 5.63 4.48 9.41
C LYS A 239 4.90 3.17 9.19
N GLU A 240 5.65 2.09 9.05
CA GLU A 240 5.08 0.75 9.08
C GLU A 240 4.53 0.47 10.49
N THR A 241 3.29 0.00 10.57
CA THR A 241 2.68 -0.46 11.84
C THR A 241 3.03 -1.93 12.07
N GLN A 242 2.92 -2.37 13.32
CA GLN A 242 3.14 -3.78 13.66
C GLN A 242 2.15 -4.69 12.93
N GLU A 243 0.88 -4.28 12.83
CA GLU A 243 -0.15 -4.97 12.06
C GLU A 243 0.22 -5.09 10.58
N GLU A 244 0.68 -3.99 9.99
CA GLU A 244 1.16 -3.92 8.61
C GLU A 244 2.34 -4.86 8.35
N ASN A 245 3.25 -5.00 9.32
CA ASN A 245 4.42 -5.87 9.24
C ASN A 245 4.03 -7.34 9.35
N THR A 246 3.18 -7.68 10.33
CA THR A 246 2.62 -9.03 10.51
C THR A 246 1.85 -9.46 9.27
N SER A 247 0.96 -8.62 8.76
CA SER A 247 0.17 -8.90 7.54
C SER A 247 1.06 -9.14 6.30
N THR A 248 2.13 -8.35 6.14
CA THR A 248 3.08 -8.55 5.03
C THR A 248 3.79 -9.89 5.15
N THR A 249 4.22 -10.24 6.37
CA THR A 249 4.91 -11.49 6.67
C THR A 249 4.00 -12.70 6.45
N GLU A 250 2.76 -12.66 6.94
CA GLU A 250 1.74 -13.69 6.74
C GLU A 250 1.41 -13.90 5.26
N GLY A 251 1.28 -12.82 4.50
CA GLY A 251 1.07 -12.88 3.05
C GLY A 251 2.20 -13.63 2.33
N VAL A 252 3.46 -13.37 2.69
CA VAL A 252 4.61 -14.11 2.12
C VAL A 252 4.54 -15.60 2.46
N PHE A 253 4.18 -15.95 3.70
CA PHE A 253 4.04 -17.35 4.08
C PHE A 253 2.89 -18.05 3.35
N GLN A 254 1.77 -17.37 3.11
CA GLN A 254 0.67 -17.90 2.31
C GLN A 254 1.08 -18.10 0.85
N ASP A 255 1.77 -17.12 0.25
CA ASP A 255 2.27 -17.22 -1.13
C ASP A 255 3.24 -18.39 -1.31
N ARG A 256 4.10 -18.65 -0.31
CA ARG A 256 4.97 -19.82 -0.30
C ARG A 256 4.19 -21.14 -0.36
N GLN A 257 3.04 -21.23 0.31
CA GLN A 257 2.21 -22.44 0.25
C GLN A 257 1.68 -22.68 -1.16
N TYR A 258 1.21 -21.64 -1.85
CA TYR A 258 0.77 -21.76 -3.25
C TYR A 258 1.92 -22.12 -4.19
N GLN A 259 3.11 -21.58 -3.95
CA GLN A 259 4.31 -21.94 -4.73
C GLN A 259 4.70 -23.41 -4.54
N VAL A 260 4.62 -23.92 -3.31
CA VAL A 260 4.84 -25.34 -2.99
C VAL A 260 3.82 -26.20 -3.73
N ASP A 261 2.52 -25.90 -3.62
CA ASP A 261 1.47 -26.63 -4.32
C ASP A 261 1.70 -26.68 -5.83
N ALA A 262 1.95 -25.51 -6.43
CA ALA A 262 2.19 -25.40 -7.87
C ALA A 262 3.45 -26.17 -8.31
N ALA A 263 4.48 -26.23 -7.46
CA ALA A 263 5.68 -27.01 -7.73
C ALA A 263 5.39 -28.51 -7.66
N ILE A 264 4.69 -28.99 -6.62
CA ILE A 264 4.30 -30.40 -6.46
C ILE A 264 3.48 -30.84 -7.68
N VAL A 265 2.42 -30.11 -8.04
CA VAL A 265 1.55 -30.46 -9.17
C VAL A 265 2.36 -30.51 -10.48
N ARG A 266 3.28 -29.57 -10.70
CA ARG A 266 4.12 -29.54 -11.91
C ARG A 266 5.07 -30.75 -11.99
N ILE A 267 5.72 -31.11 -10.89
CA ILE A 267 6.60 -32.27 -10.79
C ILE A 267 5.79 -33.54 -11.04
N MET A 268 4.69 -33.73 -10.31
CA MET A 268 3.85 -34.92 -10.38
C MET A 268 3.22 -35.10 -11.76
N LYS A 269 2.75 -34.01 -12.39
CA LYS A 269 2.21 -34.04 -13.75
C LYS A 269 3.22 -34.54 -14.78
N THR A 270 4.51 -34.24 -14.57
CA THR A 270 5.61 -34.62 -15.47
C THR A 270 6.09 -36.05 -15.21
N ARG A 271 6.31 -36.41 -13.94
CA ARG A 271 6.86 -37.71 -13.54
C ARG A 271 5.82 -38.83 -13.50
N LYS A 272 4.54 -38.49 -13.34
CA LYS A 272 3.37 -39.38 -13.15
C LYS A 272 3.41 -40.21 -11.87
N THR A 273 4.53 -40.84 -11.56
CA THR A 273 4.77 -41.60 -10.34
C THR A 273 6.11 -41.18 -9.74
N LEU A 274 6.15 -40.89 -8.44
CA LEU A 274 7.38 -40.47 -7.76
C LEU A 274 7.39 -40.90 -6.29
N SER A 275 8.55 -41.32 -5.79
CA SER A 275 8.70 -41.61 -4.35
C SER A 275 8.82 -40.32 -3.54
N HIS A 276 8.46 -40.40 -2.25
CA HIS A 276 8.49 -39.26 -1.34
C HIS A 276 9.85 -38.58 -1.30
N ASN A 277 10.94 -39.34 -1.11
CA ASN A 277 12.28 -38.77 -1.02
C ASN A 277 12.71 -38.05 -2.32
N LEU A 278 12.33 -38.59 -3.48
CA LEU A 278 12.64 -37.96 -4.77
C LEU A 278 11.80 -36.69 -4.99
N LEU A 279 10.51 -36.70 -4.62
CA LEU A 279 9.67 -35.51 -4.67
C LEU A 279 10.23 -34.39 -3.80
N ILE A 280 10.60 -34.71 -2.56
CA ILE A 280 11.17 -33.75 -1.62
C ILE A 280 12.50 -33.19 -2.16
N SER A 281 13.36 -34.03 -2.75
CA SER A 281 14.61 -33.59 -3.37
C SER A 281 14.38 -32.64 -4.55
N GLU A 282 13.45 -32.95 -5.45
CA GLU A 282 13.09 -32.06 -6.57
C GLU A 282 12.50 -30.73 -6.08
N LEU A 283 11.68 -30.74 -5.03
CA LEU A 283 11.13 -29.53 -4.42
C LEU A 283 12.23 -28.63 -3.85
N TYR A 284 13.23 -29.18 -3.14
CA TYR A 284 14.34 -28.38 -2.63
C TYR A 284 15.19 -27.76 -3.74
N ASN A 285 15.29 -28.40 -4.90
CA ASN A 285 16.00 -27.85 -6.06
C ASN A 285 15.20 -26.72 -6.74
N GLN A 286 13.87 -26.81 -6.74
CA GLN A 286 13.00 -25.85 -7.42
C GLN A 286 12.64 -24.63 -6.55
N LEU A 287 12.46 -24.82 -5.25
CA LEU A 287 12.03 -23.77 -4.33
C LEU A 287 13.22 -22.93 -3.85
N LYS A 288 13.10 -21.60 -3.95
CA LYS A 288 14.17 -20.64 -3.58
C LYS A 288 14.08 -20.14 -2.13
N PHE A 289 13.30 -20.80 -1.29
CA PHE A 289 13.07 -20.45 0.10
C PHE A 289 13.08 -21.68 1.00
N PRO A 290 13.45 -21.55 2.30
CA PRO A 290 13.39 -22.66 3.24
C PRO A 290 11.94 -23.12 3.45
N VAL A 291 11.73 -24.44 3.45
CA VAL A 291 10.43 -25.07 3.78
C VAL A 291 10.65 -26.12 4.86
N LYS A 292 9.80 -26.13 5.88
CA LYS A 292 9.87 -27.16 6.93
C LYS A 292 9.28 -28.47 6.41
N PRO A 293 9.84 -29.64 6.76
CA PRO A 293 9.28 -30.93 6.35
C PRO A 293 7.81 -31.13 6.74
N ALA A 294 7.40 -30.61 7.92
CA ALA A 294 6.02 -30.65 8.38
C ALA A 294 5.06 -29.89 7.44
N ASP A 295 5.50 -28.75 6.90
CA ASP A 295 4.70 -27.95 5.98
C ASP A 295 4.55 -28.66 4.64
N LEU A 296 5.62 -29.26 4.12
CA LEU A 296 5.57 -30.07 2.89
C LEU A 296 4.60 -31.24 3.02
N LYS A 297 4.65 -31.97 4.15
CA LYS A 297 3.72 -33.06 4.43
C LYS A 297 2.27 -32.55 4.39
N LYS A 298 1.98 -31.45 5.09
CA LYS A 298 0.64 -30.84 5.09
C LYS A 298 0.16 -30.45 3.70
N ARG A 299 1.05 -29.92 2.84
CA ARG A 299 0.71 -29.58 1.45
C ARG A 299 0.44 -30.81 0.59
N ILE A 300 1.21 -31.88 0.76
CA ILE A 300 0.98 -33.15 0.06
C ILE A 300 -0.37 -33.75 0.45
N GLU A 301 -0.70 -33.84 1.75
CA GLU A 301 -2.03 -34.34 2.16
C GLU A 301 -3.15 -33.49 1.56
N SER A 302 -3.02 -32.16 1.59
CA SER A 302 -4.00 -31.25 0.99
C SER A 302 -4.16 -31.42 -0.54
N LEU A 303 -3.13 -31.89 -1.25
CA LEU A 303 -3.23 -32.19 -2.68
C LEU A 303 -3.84 -33.57 -2.93
N ILE A 304 -3.68 -34.51 -2.00
CA ILE A 304 -4.37 -35.81 -2.03
C ILE A 304 -5.86 -35.62 -1.78
N ASP A 305 -6.24 -34.86 -0.75
CA ASP A 305 -7.64 -34.57 -0.42
C ASP A 305 -8.39 -33.80 -1.53
N ARG A 306 -7.65 -33.17 -2.45
CA ARG A 306 -8.19 -32.44 -3.62
C ARG A 306 -8.06 -33.22 -4.92
N ASP A 307 -7.73 -34.51 -4.86
CA ASP A 307 -7.63 -35.43 -5.99
C ASP A 307 -6.59 -35.02 -7.06
N TYR A 308 -5.55 -34.25 -6.69
CA TYR A 308 -4.44 -33.95 -7.61
C TYR A 308 -3.43 -35.11 -7.71
N MET A 309 -3.33 -35.89 -6.64
CA MET A 309 -2.41 -37.02 -6.51
C MET A 309 -2.96 -38.04 -5.50
N GLU A 310 -2.51 -39.28 -5.57
CA GLU A 310 -2.88 -40.33 -4.61
C GLU A 310 -1.64 -41.08 -4.13
N ARG A 311 -1.78 -41.83 -3.04
CA ARG A 311 -0.74 -42.77 -2.59
C ARG A 311 -0.89 -44.07 -3.35
N ASP A 312 0.25 -44.69 -3.66
CA ASP A 312 0.28 -46.07 -4.14
C ASP A 312 -0.38 -47.00 -3.12
N LYS A 313 -1.11 -48.01 -3.61
CA LYS A 313 -1.90 -48.94 -2.78
C LYS A 313 -1.03 -49.84 -1.92
N ASP A 314 0.15 -50.19 -2.42
CA ASP A 314 1.07 -51.14 -1.80
C ASP A 314 2.19 -50.43 -1.05
N ASN A 315 2.53 -49.19 -1.45
CA ASN A 315 3.62 -48.42 -0.84
C ASN A 315 3.24 -46.95 -0.53
N PRO A 316 2.94 -46.61 0.74
CA PRO A 316 2.58 -45.25 1.16
C PRO A 316 3.64 -44.16 0.91
N ASN A 317 4.89 -44.54 0.57
CA ASN A 317 5.98 -43.64 0.21
C ASN A 317 6.06 -43.35 -1.30
N THR A 318 5.12 -43.85 -2.09
CA THR A 318 5.01 -43.58 -3.52
C THR A 318 3.71 -42.84 -3.81
N TYR A 319 3.79 -41.85 -4.69
CA TYR A 319 2.65 -41.04 -5.10
C TYR A 319 2.40 -41.18 -6.60
N HIS A 320 1.13 -41.16 -6.99
CA HIS A 320 0.67 -41.09 -8.38
C HIS A 320 -0.07 -39.80 -8.66
N TYR A 321 0.07 -39.27 -9.86
CA TYR A 321 -0.66 -38.10 -10.32
C TYR A 321 -2.03 -38.50 -10.90
N VAL A 322 -3.10 -37.82 -10.50
CA VAL A 322 -4.50 -38.26 -10.76
C VAL A 322 -5.29 -37.30 -11.67
N ALA A 323 -4.86 -36.04 -11.79
CA ALA A 323 -5.65 -34.97 -12.42
C ALA A 323 -5.47 -34.75 -13.93
#